data_AF-A0A1H5DW60-F1
#
_entry.id   AF-A0A1H5DW60-F1
#
_cell.length_a   1.000
_cell.length_b   1.000
_cell.length_c   1.000
_cell.angle_alpha   90.00
_cell.angle_beta   90.00
_cell.angle_gamma   90.00
#
_symmetry.space_group_name_H-M   'P 1'
#
loop_
_entity.id
_entity.type
_entity.pdbx_description
1 polymer ?
#
loop_
_entity_poly.entity_id
_entity_poly.type
_entity_poly.pdbx_seq_one_letter_code
_entity_poly.pdbx_strand_id
1 'polypeptide(L)'
;MAEPTTALLLVSHSAALAAGTAEVAAQMAPDVAIRAAGGTDDGRIGTSYDLVEQAVTGLLDEGGGAVVLLTDLGSAALTAESVLEMADDDRLLLADAPFVEGAVAAAVAAQGGATGLAVRAAAEEAATSFGPVDREDEPPPLETAAPSQPAAEALTRTLVLRNRLGLHARPAAMLARKVGEFDADVQLNGIDAASILAIMGLGLTAGAELQVEATGPQAAEALDAIEADVEAGFGEE
;
A
#
# COMPACT_ATOMS: atom_id res chain seq x y z
N MET A 1 12.10 22.79 -7.03
CA MET A 1 11.52 22.65 -5.68
C MET A 1 10.89 21.27 -5.67
N ALA A 2 11.12 20.45 -4.65
CA ALA A 2 10.46 19.14 -4.57
C ALA A 2 8.94 19.36 -4.58
N GLU A 3 8.21 18.52 -5.30
CA GLU A 3 6.74 18.58 -5.26
C GLU A 3 6.28 18.28 -3.84
N PRO A 4 5.23 18.97 -3.36
CA PRO A 4 4.76 18.80 -2.00
C PRO A 4 4.18 17.39 -1.83
N THR A 5 4.75 16.61 -0.92
CA THR A 5 4.37 15.23 -0.64
C THR A 5 2.95 15.14 -0.10
N THR A 6 2.20 14.12 -0.53
CA THR A 6 0.86 13.83 0.00
C THR A 6 0.96 13.42 1.48
N ALA A 7 0.16 14.04 2.34
CA ALA A 7 0.08 13.72 3.77
C ALA A 7 -1.09 12.78 4.07
N LEU A 8 -1.06 12.12 5.24
CA LEU A 8 -2.10 11.21 5.70
C LEU A 8 -2.71 11.66 7.02
N LEU A 9 -4.03 11.50 7.15
CA LEU A 9 -4.76 11.66 8.39
C LEU A 9 -5.57 10.38 8.70
N LEU A 10 -5.27 9.76 9.83
CA LEU A 10 -5.91 8.53 10.29
C LEU A 10 -6.95 8.85 11.35
N VAL A 11 -8.22 8.70 10.99
CA VAL A 11 -9.37 9.01 11.84
C VAL A 11 -9.96 7.73 12.42
N SER A 12 -10.06 7.64 13.75
CA SER A 12 -10.62 6.45 14.40
C SER A 12 -11.47 6.79 15.60
N HIS A 13 -12.39 5.89 15.95
CA HIS A 13 -13.07 5.94 17.24
C HIS A 13 -12.11 5.82 18.43
N SER A 14 -10.92 5.22 18.22
CA SER A 14 -9.94 4.98 19.27
C SER A 14 -8.68 5.77 19.01
N ALA A 15 -8.32 6.65 19.95
CA ALA A 15 -7.03 7.34 19.95
C ALA A 15 -5.86 6.37 19.83
N ALA A 16 -5.93 5.24 20.55
CA ALA A 16 -4.89 4.21 20.54
C ALA A 16 -4.79 3.50 19.18
N LEU A 17 -5.92 3.26 18.51
CA LEU A 17 -5.93 2.63 17.19
C LEU A 17 -5.36 3.57 16.13
N ALA A 18 -5.82 4.83 16.09
CA ALA A 18 -5.28 5.83 15.16
C ALA A 18 -3.76 6.03 15.36
N ALA A 19 -3.31 6.14 16.62
CA ALA A 19 -1.89 6.30 16.93
C ALA A 19 -1.06 5.06 16.55
N GLY A 20 -1.56 3.86 16.86
CA GLY A 20 -0.87 2.61 16.51
C GLY A 20 -0.78 2.41 14.99
N THR A 21 -1.84 2.70 14.24
CA THR A 21 -1.80 2.64 12.77
C THR A 21 -0.83 3.67 12.21
N ALA A 22 -0.81 4.89 12.75
CA ALA A 22 0.14 5.92 12.33
C ALA A 22 1.60 5.49 12.58
N GLU A 23 1.87 4.85 13.72
CA GLU A 23 3.19 4.32 14.06
C GLU A 23 3.64 3.27 13.05
N VAL A 24 2.78 2.30 12.70
CA VAL A 24 3.09 1.26 11.72
C VAL A 24 3.32 1.88 10.33
N ALA A 25 2.45 2.79 9.90
CA ALA A 25 2.59 3.45 8.61
C ALA A 25 3.87 4.29 8.52
N ALA A 26 4.24 5.00 9.59
CA ALA A 26 5.47 5.82 9.64
C ALA A 26 6.76 4.99 9.58
N GLN A 27 6.74 3.72 10.02
CA GLN A 27 7.88 2.81 9.82
C GLN A 27 8.13 2.52 8.34
N MET A 28 7.08 2.54 7.53
CA MET A 28 7.15 2.28 6.09
C MET A 28 7.44 3.56 5.29
N ALA A 29 7.06 4.72 5.83
CA ALA A 29 7.08 6.00 5.16
C ALA A 29 7.63 7.12 6.08
N PRO A 30 8.95 7.14 6.34
CA PRO A 30 9.56 8.07 7.31
C PRO A 30 9.53 9.55 6.88
N ASP A 31 9.34 9.83 5.59
CA ASP A 31 9.31 11.19 5.05
C ASP A 31 7.89 11.72 4.83
N VAL A 32 6.87 10.90 5.12
CA VAL A 32 5.45 11.26 4.96
C VAL A 32 4.90 11.85 6.26
N ALA A 33 4.21 12.98 6.15
CA ALA A 33 3.47 13.54 7.28
C ALA A 33 2.22 12.68 7.55
N ILE A 34 2.22 11.96 8.66
CA ILE A 34 1.10 11.10 9.08
C ILE A 34 0.61 11.57 10.45
N ARG A 35 -0.67 11.93 10.53
CA ARG A 35 -1.31 12.34 11.80
C ARG A 35 -2.44 11.40 12.18
N ALA A 36 -2.63 11.24 13.49
CA ALA A 36 -3.71 10.49 14.09
C ALA A 36 -4.73 11.46 14.70
N ALA A 37 -6.02 11.23 14.42
CA ALA A 37 -7.14 11.90 15.07
C ALA A 37 -8.13 10.83 15.53
N GLY A 38 -8.08 10.45 16.80
CA GLY A 38 -9.02 9.46 17.30
C GLY A 38 -9.48 9.68 18.72
N GLY A 39 -10.67 9.15 19.01
CA GLY A 39 -11.37 9.40 20.26
C GLY A 39 -12.18 10.69 20.26
N THR A 40 -12.88 10.91 21.36
CA THR A 40 -13.56 12.15 21.69
C THR A 40 -12.62 13.13 22.41
N ASP A 41 -13.03 14.39 22.60
CA ASP A 41 -12.21 15.42 23.27
C ASP A 41 -11.87 15.07 24.73
N ASP A 42 -12.65 14.20 25.36
CA ASP A 42 -12.42 13.66 26.70
C ASP A 42 -11.72 12.29 26.71
N GLY A 43 -11.20 11.85 25.56
CA GLY A 43 -10.37 10.65 25.42
C GLY A 43 -11.12 9.32 25.44
N ARG A 44 -12.45 9.32 25.29
CA ARG A 44 -13.26 8.11 25.18
C ARG A 44 -13.30 7.60 23.74
N ILE A 45 -13.88 6.41 23.57
CA ILE A 45 -14.18 5.86 22.25
C ILE A 45 -15.28 6.70 21.58
N GLY A 46 -15.00 7.17 20.37
CA GLY A 46 -15.86 8.02 19.55
C GLY A 46 -15.01 8.88 18.60
N THR A 47 -15.65 9.72 17.82
CA THR A 47 -14.95 10.62 16.88
C THR A 47 -15.29 12.06 17.23
N SER A 48 -14.27 12.88 17.43
CA SER A 48 -14.43 14.33 17.62
C SER A 48 -14.29 15.06 16.30
N TYR A 49 -15.25 15.94 15.99
CA TYR A 49 -15.16 16.87 14.88
C TYR A 49 -13.95 17.81 15.05
N ASP A 50 -13.79 18.39 16.25
CA ASP A 50 -12.74 19.38 16.54
C ASP A 50 -11.33 18.79 16.39
N LEU A 51 -11.12 17.54 16.81
CA LEU A 51 -9.82 16.86 16.62
C LEU A 51 -9.49 16.62 15.15
N VAL A 52 -10.49 16.25 14.34
CA VAL A 52 -10.31 16.01 12.91
C VAL A 52 -10.08 17.33 12.18
N GLU A 53 -10.86 18.37 12.47
CA GLU A 53 -10.69 19.71 11.91
C GLU A 53 -9.30 20.28 12.22
N GLN A 54 -8.87 20.24 13.48
CA GLN A 54 -7.53 20.71 13.87
C GLN A 54 -6.41 19.94 13.17
N ALA A 55 -6.57 18.63 13.00
CA ALA A 55 -5.58 17.81 12.31
C ALA A 55 -5.50 18.17 10.82
N VAL A 56 -6.65 18.36 10.16
CA VAL A 56 -6.75 18.81 8.75
C VAL A 56 -6.10 20.18 8.58
N THR A 57 -6.53 21.19 9.36
CA THR A 57 -5.97 22.55 9.27
C THR A 57 -4.47 22.54 9.48
N GLY A 58 -3.99 21.81 10.48
CA GLY A 58 -2.56 21.75 10.76
C GLY A 58 -1.74 21.05 9.68
N LEU A 59 -2.31 20.11 8.91
CA LEU A 59 -1.62 19.49 7.76
C LEU A 59 -1.60 20.42 6.54
N LEU A 60 -2.69 21.15 6.30
CA LEU A 60 -2.76 22.14 5.22
C LEU A 60 -1.79 23.32 5.46
N ASP A 61 -1.68 23.77 6.71
CA ASP A 61 -0.82 24.90 7.10
C ASP A 61 0.68 24.59 7.03
N GLU A 62 1.07 23.31 7.11
CA GLU A 62 2.47 22.86 6.96
C GLU A 62 2.99 23.00 5.51
N GLY A 63 2.16 23.51 4.58
CA GLY A 63 2.53 23.76 3.19
C GLY A 63 2.54 22.50 2.33
N GLY A 64 1.83 21.45 2.78
CA GLY A 64 1.75 20.13 2.14
C GLY A 64 0.88 20.10 0.88
N GLY A 65 0.99 18.97 0.17
CA GLY A 65 0.25 18.68 -1.04
C GLY A 65 -1.20 18.29 -0.73
N ALA A 66 -1.67 17.18 -1.29
CA ALA A 66 -2.96 16.61 -0.91
C ALA A 66 -2.90 16.01 0.51
N VAL A 67 -4.05 15.90 1.18
CA VAL A 67 -4.20 15.14 2.43
C VAL A 67 -5.20 14.02 2.19
N VAL A 68 -4.78 12.77 2.38
CA VAL A 68 -5.65 11.60 2.27
C VAL A 68 -6.08 11.15 3.67
N LEU A 69 -7.38 11.12 3.89
CA LEU A 69 -8.03 10.70 5.12
C LEU A 69 -8.41 9.23 5.01
N LEU A 70 -8.16 8.46 6.06
CA LEU A 70 -8.66 7.10 6.24
C LEU A 70 -9.43 7.00 7.54
N THR A 71 -10.54 6.26 7.53
CA THR A 71 -11.43 6.11 8.69
C THR A 71 -11.62 4.64 9.07
N ASP A 72 -11.87 4.35 10.34
CA ASP A 72 -12.09 2.97 10.80
C ASP A 72 -13.50 2.43 10.55
N LEU A 73 -14.52 3.18 10.94
CA LEU A 73 -15.93 2.79 10.87
C LEU A 73 -16.78 3.94 10.33
N GLY A 74 -17.98 3.62 9.83
CA GLY A 74 -18.83 4.58 9.12
C GLY A 74 -19.15 5.88 9.87
N SER A 75 -19.29 5.88 11.20
CA SER A 75 -19.50 7.14 11.96
C SER A 75 -18.27 8.05 12.00
N ALA A 76 -17.06 7.50 11.91
CA ALA A 76 -15.85 8.28 11.74
C ALA A 76 -15.78 8.87 10.33
N ALA A 77 -16.20 8.10 9.31
CA ALA A 77 -16.33 8.58 7.94
C ALA A 77 -17.29 9.77 7.84
N LEU A 78 -18.50 9.68 8.40
CA LEU A 78 -19.47 10.79 8.41
C LEU A 78 -18.92 12.08 9.05
N THR A 79 -18.12 11.92 10.12
CA THR A 79 -17.48 13.07 10.79
C THR A 79 -16.40 13.67 9.91
N ALA A 80 -15.56 12.83 9.28
CA ALA A 80 -14.53 13.27 8.35
C ALA A 80 -15.14 13.97 7.13
N GLU A 81 -16.19 13.42 6.53
CA GLU A 81 -16.96 14.03 5.43
C GLU A 81 -17.47 15.41 5.82
N SER A 82 -18.06 15.54 7.01
CA SER A 82 -18.55 16.84 7.50
C SER A 82 -17.43 17.88 7.63
N VAL A 83 -16.25 17.48 8.13
CA VAL A 83 -15.06 18.36 8.20
C VAL A 83 -14.58 18.75 6.80
N LEU A 84 -14.53 17.79 5.87
CA LEU A 84 -14.12 18.00 4.49
C LEU A 84 -15.04 18.98 3.76
N GLU A 85 -16.35 18.80 3.91
CA GLU A 85 -17.39 19.69 3.35
C GLU A 85 -17.27 21.10 3.92
N MET A 86 -16.97 21.25 5.21
CA MET A 86 -16.81 22.56 5.84
C MET A 86 -15.49 23.24 5.48
N ALA A 87 -14.43 22.48 5.24
CA ALA A 87 -13.14 23.00 4.82
C ALA A 87 -13.14 23.49 3.35
N ASP A 88 -13.95 22.89 2.48
CA ASP A 88 -14.12 23.25 1.06
C ASP A 88 -12.76 23.37 0.31
N ASP A 89 -11.90 22.35 0.45
CA ASP A 89 -10.57 22.28 -0.17
C ASP A 89 -10.37 20.98 -0.95
N ASP A 90 -10.21 21.08 -2.27
CA ASP A 90 -10.05 19.96 -3.21
C ASP A 90 -8.81 19.08 -2.95
N ARG A 91 -7.86 19.56 -2.12
CA ARG A 91 -6.68 18.79 -1.72
C ARG A 91 -7.01 17.72 -0.70
N LEU A 92 -8.16 17.79 -0.05
CA LEU A 92 -8.56 16.84 0.98
C LEU A 92 -9.37 15.69 0.35
N LEU A 93 -8.92 14.46 0.56
CA LEU A 93 -9.48 13.28 -0.08
C LEU A 93 -9.81 12.22 0.96
N LEU A 94 -11.05 11.76 1.02
CA LEU A 94 -11.41 10.58 1.83
C LEU A 94 -11.21 9.31 1.02
N ALA A 95 -10.50 8.32 1.58
CA ALA A 95 -10.33 7.00 0.99
C ALA A 95 -11.32 5.99 1.60
N ASP A 96 -12.03 5.24 0.74
CA ASP A 96 -12.86 4.12 1.17
C ASP A 96 -12.03 2.84 1.25
N ALA A 97 -11.34 2.66 2.37
CA ALA A 97 -10.30 1.65 2.52
C ALA A 97 -10.32 0.97 3.89
N PRO A 98 -9.86 -0.30 4.00
CA PRO A 98 -9.60 -0.92 5.29
C PRO A 98 -8.57 -0.10 6.08
N PHE A 99 -8.86 0.19 7.34
CA PHE A 99 -8.17 1.23 8.08
C PHE A 99 -6.66 1.04 8.20
N VAL A 100 -6.20 -0.16 8.55
CA VAL A 100 -4.77 -0.42 8.81
C VAL A 100 -4.04 -0.67 7.50
N GLU A 101 -4.56 -1.59 6.69
CA GLU A 101 -3.99 -2.03 5.43
C GLU A 101 -3.94 -0.88 4.42
N GLY A 102 -5.04 -0.13 4.30
CA GLY A 102 -5.12 1.05 3.46
C GLY A 102 -4.18 2.16 3.91
N ALA A 103 -4.00 2.36 5.23
CA ALA A 103 -3.07 3.38 5.73
C ALA A 103 -1.62 3.05 5.38
N VAL A 104 -1.24 1.77 5.45
CA VAL A 104 0.09 1.31 5.04
C VAL A 104 0.29 1.47 3.53
N ALA A 105 -0.70 1.09 2.71
CA ALA A 105 -0.64 1.25 1.26
C ALA A 105 -0.49 2.72 0.85
N ALA A 106 -1.32 3.58 1.45
CA ALA A 106 -1.28 5.03 1.23
C ALA A 106 0.08 5.61 1.61
N ALA A 107 0.64 5.20 2.74
CA ALA A 107 1.92 5.69 3.24
C ALA A 107 3.07 5.34 2.30
N VAL A 108 3.10 4.10 1.81
CA VAL A 108 4.10 3.65 0.82
C VAL A 108 3.98 4.46 -0.48
N ALA A 109 2.76 4.64 -1.01
CA ALA A 109 2.55 5.40 -2.22
C ALA A 109 2.98 6.87 -2.05
N ALA A 110 2.63 7.49 -0.92
CA ALA A 110 3.01 8.86 -0.59
C ALA A 110 4.54 9.02 -0.44
N GLN A 111 5.22 8.05 0.19
CA GLN A 111 6.69 8.02 0.32
C GLN A 111 7.37 7.97 -1.06
N GLY A 112 6.77 7.27 -2.02
CA GLY A 112 7.20 7.24 -3.42
C GLY A 112 6.94 8.53 -4.21
N GLY A 113 6.31 9.53 -3.59
CA GLY A 113 5.97 10.81 -4.23
C GLY A 113 4.68 10.79 -5.04
N ALA A 114 3.79 9.81 -4.82
CA ALA A 114 2.52 9.74 -5.53
C ALA A 114 1.59 10.93 -5.21
N THR A 115 0.76 11.30 -6.20
CA THR A 115 -0.26 12.35 -6.05
C THR A 115 -1.38 11.92 -5.10
N GLY A 116 -2.13 12.87 -4.55
CA GLY A 116 -3.24 12.58 -3.63
C GLY A 116 -4.24 11.56 -4.16
N LEU A 117 -4.61 11.67 -5.45
CA LEU A 117 -5.54 10.72 -6.07
C LEU A 117 -4.94 9.32 -6.20
N ALA A 118 -3.66 9.21 -6.54
CA ALA A 118 -2.97 7.92 -6.62
C ALA A 118 -2.77 7.29 -5.23
N VAL A 119 -2.47 8.10 -4.21
CA VAL A 119 -2.39 7.65 -2.81
C VAL A 119 -3.74 7.15 -2.31
N ARG A 120 -4.84 7.85 -2.62
CA ARG A 120 -6.19 7.40 -2.31
C ARG A 120 -6.50 6.06 -2.98
N ALA A 121 -6.23 5.94 -4.28
CA ALA A 121 -6.46 4.69 -5.01
C ALA A 121 -5.69 3.51 -4.41
N ALA A 122 -4.41 3.71 -4.06
CA ALA A 122 -3.60 2.68 -3.41
C ALA A 122 -4.19 2.22 -2.06
N ALA A 123 -4.78 3.15 -1.29
CA ALA A 123 -5.49 2.81 -0.05
C ALA A 123 -6.72 1.93 -0.33
N GLU A 124 -7.54 2.33 -1.30
CA GLU A 124 -8.80 1.64 -1.67
C GLU A 124 -8.52 0.22 -2.22
N GLU A 125 -7.43 0.04 -2.97
CA GLU A 125 -6.97 -1.26 -3.48
C GLU A 125 -6.48 -2.23 -2.39
N ALA A 126 -6.19 -1.74 -1.18
CA ALA A 126 -5.83 -2.61 -0.07
C ALA A 126 -6.95 -3.60 0.30
N ALA A 127 -8.21 -3.25 0.01
CA ALA A 127 -9.38 -4.11 0.27
C ALA A 127 -9.35 -5.42 -0.50
N THR A 128 -8.80 -5.44 -1.71
CA THR A 128 -8.71 -6.64 -2.55
C THR A 128 -7.47 -7.47 -2.23
N SER A 129 -6.40 -6.83 -1.76
CA SER A 129 -5.14 -7.49 -1.40
C SER A 129 -5.23 -8.29 -0.09
N PHE A 130 -6.13 -7.90 0.82
CA PHE A 130 -6.39 -8.56 2.11
C PHE A 130 -7.81 -9.10 2.26
N GLY A 131 -8.59 -9.12 1.17
CA GLY A 131 -9.86 -9.83 1.10
C GLY A 131 -9.66 -11.33 1.35
N PRO A 132 -10.73 -12.14 1.45
CA PRO A 132 -10.58 -13.58 1.46
C PRO A 132 -9.75 -13.97 0.22
N VAL A 133 -8.49 -14.35 0.45
CA VAL A 133 -7.79 -15.28 -0.41
C VAL A 133 -8.78 -16.42 -0.57
N ASP A 134 -9.27 -16.65 -1.78
CA ASP A 134 -9.93 -17.90 -2.11
C ASP A 134 -8.91 -18.99 -1.77
N ARG A 135 -8.97 -19.46 -0.52
CA ARG A 135 -8.25 -20.64 -0.04
C ARG A 135 -9.01 -21.84 -0.58
N GLU A 136 -9.06 -21.93 -1.90
CA GLU A 136 -9.26 -23.20 -2.56
C GLU A 136 -7.91 -23.90 -2.48
N ASP A 137 -7.79 -24.85 -1.53
CA ASP A 137 -6.76 -25.89 -1.49
C ASP A 137 -6.93 -26.82 -2.73
N GLU A 138 -6.89 -26.25 -3.93
CA GLU A 138 -6.81 -26.97 -5.19
C GLU A 138 -5.90 -26.14 -6.11
N PRO A 139 -4.77 -26.68 -6.60
CA PRO A 139 -3.99 -25.98 -7.62
C PRO A 139 -4.96 -25.67 -8.77
N PRO A 140 -5.03 -24.41 -9.25
CA PRO A 140 -6.01 -24.07 -10.26
C PRO A 140 -5.82 -25.03 -11.44
N PRO A 141 -6.91 -25.56 -12.02
CA PRO A 141 -6.77 -26.25 -13.29
C PRO A 141 -6.07 -25.26 -14.23
N LEU A 142 -5.05 -25.75 -14.94
CA LEU A 142 -4.36 -24.99 -15.98
C LEU A 142 -5.39 -24.57 -17.04
N GLU A 143 -6.08 -23.46 -16.80
CA GLU A 143 -6.98 -22.84 -17.74
C GLU A 143 -6.12 -22.08 -18.73
N THR A 144 -5.88 -22.74 -19.86
CA THR A 144 -5.28 -22.16 -21.04
C THR A 144 -6.18 -21.03 -21.56
N ALA A 145 -5.89 -19.80 -21.17
CA ALA A 145 -6.41 -18.63 -21.85
C ALA A 145 -5.83 -18.60 -23.28
N ALA A 146 -6.70 -18.79 -24.26
CA ALA A 146 -6.39 -18.67 -25.69
C ALA A 146 -6.15 -17.19 -26.07
N PRO A 147 -5.45 -16.91 -27.19
CA PRO A 147 -4.45 -15.85 -27.27
C PRO A 147 -5.02 -14.47 -27.62
N SER A 148 -4.63 -13.47 -26.84
CA SER A 148 -4.82 -12.05 -27.17
C SER A 148 -3.52 -11.42 -27.65
N GLN A 149 -3.31 -11.43 -28.98
CA GLN A 149 -2.40 -10.62 -29.80
C GLN A 149 -0.89 -10.64 -29.43
N PRO A 150 0.04 -10.42 -30.39
CA PRO A 150 1.47 -10.68 -30.14
C PRO A 150 2.06 -9.58 -29.26
N ALA A 151 2.06 -9.81 -27.95
CA ALA A 151 2.86 -9.06 -27.01
C ALA A 151 4.35 -9.34 -27.25
N ALA A 152 5.20 -8.34 -27.00
CA ALA A 152 6.65 -8.54 -26.91
C ALA A 152 6.95 -9.74 -25.99
N GLU A 153 7.94 -10.57 -26.34
CA GLU A 153 8.26 -11.81 -25.62
C GLU A 153 8.38 -11.55 -24.10
N ALA A 154 7.40 -12.04 -23.34
CA ALA A 154 7.47 -12.05 -21.89
C ALA A 154 8.60 -12.99 -21.46
N LEU A 155 9.46 -12.52 -20.56
CA LEU A 155 10.49 -13.34 -19.95
C LEU A 155 9.94 -13.91 -18.65
N THR A 156 10.11 -15.21 -18.43
CA THR A 156 9.62 -15.89 -17.22
C THR A 156 10.76 -16.61 -16.51
N ARG A 157 10.80 -16.52 -15.17
CA ARG A 157 11.75 -17.23 -14.32
C ARG A 157 11.06 -17.79 -13.07
N THR A 158 11.43 -19.00 -12.66
CA THR A 158 10.95 -19.60 -11.41
C THR A 158 12.07 -19.59 -10.39
N LEU A 159 11.81 -18.99 -9.23
CA LEU A 159 12.74 -18.82 -8.13
C LEU A 159 12.22 -19.52 -6.87
N VAL A 160 13.11 -19.86 -5.94
CA VAL A 160 12.73 -20.47 -4.66
C VAL A 160 13.05 -19.50 -3.53
N LEU A 161 12.05 -19.15 -2.73
CA LEU A 161 12.23 -18.24 -1.60
C LEU A 161 13.13 -18.87 -0.53
N ARG A 162 14.27 -18.23 -0.27
CA ARG A 162 15.27 -18.75 0.68
C ARG A 162 15.13 -18.18 2.09
N ASN A 163 14.53 -17.01 2.22
CA ASN A 163 14.38 -16.35 3.52
C ASN A 163 13.31 -17.03 4.38
N ARG A 164 13.52 -17.05 5.70
CA ARG A 164 12.76 -17.89 6.64
C ARG A 164 11.26 -17.60 6.69
N LEU A 165 10.85 -16.36 6.45
CA LEU A 165 9.45 -15.92 6.56
C LEU A 165 8.79 -15.72 5.19
N GLY A 166 9.51 -15.92 4.08
CA GLY A 166 9.00 -15.70 2.73
C GLY A 166 8.68 -14.23 2.44
N LEU A 167 7.70 -13.94 1.59
CA LEU A 167 7.39 -12.58 1.14
C LEU A 167 6.47 -11.81 2.11
N HIS A 168 6.90 -11.63 3.36
CA HIS A 168 6.21 -10.75 4.32
C HIS A 168 6.50 -9.27 4.05
N ALA A 169 5.97 -8.37 4.89
CA ALA A 169 5.99 -6.92 4.68
C ALA A 169 7.33 -6.31 4.29
N ARG A 170 8.45 -6.78 4.85
CA ARG A 170 9.78 -6.22 4.55
C ARG A 170 10.33 -6.70 3.19
N PRO A 171 10.48 -8.01 2.93
CA PRO A 171 10.85 -8.52 1.61
C PRO A 171 9.91 -8.05 0.49
N ALA A 172 8.60 -8.04 0.74
CA ALA A 172 7.61 -7.52 -0.21
C ALA A 172 7.85 -6.04 -0.55
N ALA A 173 8.12 -5.21 0.45
CA ALA A 173 8.43 -3.79 0.24
C ALA A 173 9.76 -3.58 -0.49
N MET A 174 10.77 -4.40 -0.23
CA MET A 174 12.04 -4.35 -0.95
C MET A 174 11.86 -4.70 -2.42
N LEU A 175 11.13 -5.78 -2.70
CA LEU A 175 10.88 -6.25 -4.06
C LEU A 175 10.03 -5.25 -4.85
N ALA A 176 8.95 -4.73 -4.27
CA ALA A 176 8.12 -3.72 -4.94
C ALA A 176 8.87 -2.43 -5.28
N ARG A 177 9.71 -1.94 -4.35
CA ARG A 177 10.58 -0.79 -4.64
C ARG A 177 11.57 -1.09 -5.75
N LYS A 178 12.19 -2.28 -5.72
CA LYS A 178 13.15 -2.72 -6.73
C LYS A 178 12.51 -2.77 -8.11
N VAL A 179 11.31 -3.35 -8.22
CA VAL A 179 10.54 -3.42 -9.48
C VAL A 179 10.25 -2.02 -10.02
N GLY A 180 9.85 -1.07 -9.17
CA GLY A 180 9.59 0.31 -9.56
C GLY A 180 10.79 1.09 -10.10
N GLU A 181 12.02 0.54 -10.01
CA GLU A 181 13.23 1.14 -10.60
C GLU A 181 13.39 0.83 -12.11
N PHE A 182 12.59 -0.10 -12.66
CA PHE A 182 12.72 -0.57 -14.05
C PHE A 182 11.53 -0.15 -14.92
N ASP A 183 11.80 0.17 -16.18
CA ASP A 183 10.80 0.27 -17.25
C ASP A 183 10.43 -1.14 -17.74
N ALA A 184 9.70 -1.86 -16.88
CA ALA A 184 9.16 -3.19 -17.12
C ALA A 184 7.87 -3.43 -16.33
N ASP A 185 6.89 -4.10 -16.95
CA ASP A 185 5.74 -4.66 -16.25
C ASP A 185 6.15 -6.01 -15.66
N VAL A 186 6.09 -6.15 -14.35
CA VAL A 186 6.56 -7.35 -13.63
C VAL A 186 5.42 -7.94 -12.82
N GLN A 187 5.22 -9.24 -12.97
CA GLN A 187 4.22 -10.01 -12.25
C GLN A 187 4.86 -11.14 -11.44
N LEU A 188 4.33 -11.38 -10.23
CA LEU A 188 4.68 -12.48 -9.35
C LEU A 188 3.49 -13.42 -9.22
N ASN A 189 3.58 -14.67 -9.67
CA ASN A 189 2.45 -15.61 -9.68
C ASN A 189 1.14 -15.00 -10.24
N GLY A 190 1.25 -14.11 -11.23
CA GLY A 190 0.10 -13.44 -11.87
C GLY A 190 -0.43 -12.19 -11.16
N ILE A 191 0.24 -11.68 -10.11
CA ILE A 191 -0.09 -10.40 -9.47
C ILE A 191 0.97 -9.33 -9.76
N ASP A 192 0.59 -8.06 -9.73
CA ASP A 192 1.52 -6.93 -9.91
C ASP A 192 2.59 -6.89 -8.82
N ALA A 193 3.86 -6.94 -9.25
CA ALA A 193 5.01 -6.93 -8.37
C ALA A 193 5.29 -5.54 -7.75
N ALA A 194 4.66 -4.46 -8.21
CA ALA A 194 4.71 -3.15 -7.56
C ALA A 194 3.79 -3.05 -6.33
N SER A 195 2.82 -3.97 -6.18
CA SER A 195 1.88 -3.96 -5.06
C SER A 195 2.40 -4.77 -3.88
N ILE A 196 2.98 -4.09 -2.89
CA ILE A 196 3.47 -4.71 -1.63
C ILE A 196 2.39 -5.55 -0.97
N LEU A 197 1.16 -5.03 -0.96
CA LEU A 197 0.04 -5.70 -0.30
C LEU A 197 -0.36 -6.97 -1.04
N ALA A 198 -0.46 -6.92 -2.37
CA ALA A 198 -0.76 -8.10 -3.16
C ALA A 198 0.32 -9.17 -2.99
N ILE A 199 1.60 -8.77 -2.97
CA ILE A 199 2.74 -9.67 -2.73
C ILE A 199 2.59 -10.38 -1.38
N MET A 200 2.28 -9.64 -0.32
CA MET A 200 2.02 -10.25 1.00
C MET A 200 0.81 -11.18 0.98
N GLY A 201 -0.23 -10.82 0.22
CA GLY A 201 -1.45 -11.61 0.03
C GLY A 201 -1.21 -12.98 -0.59
N LEU A 202 -0.13 -13.17 -1.37
CA LEU A 202 0.24 -14.48 -1.90
C LEU A 202 0.57 -15.51 -0.80
N GLY A 203 0.95 -15.05 0.40
CA GLY A 203 1.25 -15.92 1.54
C GLY A 203 2.41 -16.88 1.28
N LEU A 204 3.32 -16.57 0.34
CA LEU A 204 4.45 -17.43 0.00
C LEU A 204 5.44 -17.48 1.16
N THR A 205 5.70 -18.69 1.64
CA THR A 205 6.59 -18.98 2.78
C THR A 205 7.93 -19.55 2.31
N ALA A 206 8.87 -19.76 3.23
CA ALA A 206 10.19 -20.32 2.93
C ALA A 206 10.08 -21.62 2.13
N GLY A 207 10.85 -21.72 1.06
CA GLY A 207 10.86 -22.86 0.14
C GLY A 207 9.74 -22.87 -0.90
N ALA A 208 8.83 -21.89 -0.89
CA ALA A 208 7.82 -21.77 -1.94
C ALA A 208 8.44 -21.33 -3.28
N GLU A 209 7.83 -21.77 -4.37
CA GLU A 209 8.18 -21.35 -5.73
C GLU A 209 7.51 -20.01 -6.06
N LEU A 210 8.32 -19.10 -6.57
CA LEU A 210 7.93 -17.77 -7.05
C LEU A 210 8.15 -17.74 -8.56
N GLN A 211 7.07 -17.66 -9.32
CA GLN A 211 7.11 -17.41 -10.76
C GLN A 211 7.14 -15.90 -10.98
N VAL A 212 8.18 -15.41 -11.65
CA VAL A 212 8.35 -14.01 -12.02
C VAL A 212 8.20 -13.91 -13.53
N GLU A 213 7.28 -13.07 -13.99
CA GLU A 213 7.10 -12.73 -15.39
C GLU A 213 7.40 -11.25 -15.58
N ALA A 214 8.16 -10.90 -16.62
CA ALA A 214 8.50 -9.52 -16.92
C ALA A 214 8.35 -9.23 -18.42
N THR A 215 7.74 -8.09 -18.74
CA THR A 215 7.64 -7.57 -20.11
C THR A 215 8.13 -6.13 -20.16
N GLY A 216 8.60 -5.70 -21.33
CA GLY A 216 9.08 -4.33 -21.54
C GLY A 216 10.60 -4.21 -21.74
N PRO A 217 11.10 -2.99 -21.98
CA PRO A 217 12.49 -2.73 -22.37
C PRO A 217 13.52 -3.27 -21.38
N GLN A 218 13.21 -3.28 -20.08
CA GLN A 218 14.12 -3.69 -19.00
C GLN A 218 13.74 -5.03 -18.36
N ALA A 219 12.93 -5.86 -19.03
CA ALA A 219 12.43 -7.12 -18.46
C ALA A 219 13.54 -8.07 -17.96
N ALA A 220 14.63 -8.23 -18.72
CA ALA A 220 15.74 -9.10 -18.33
C ALA A 220 16.49 -8.58 -17.10
N GLU A 221 16.69 -7.26 -17.04
CA GLU A 221 17.39 -6.57 -15.95
C GLU A 221 16.58 -6.64 -14.66
N ALA A 222 15.25 -6.49 -14.75
CA ALA A 222 14.34 -6.66 -13.62
C ALA A 222 14.38 -8.10 -13.08
N LEU A 223 14.35 -9.11 -13.96
CA LEU A 223 14.43 -10.52 -13.54
C LEU A 223 15.75 -10.84 -12.84
N ASP A 224 16.88 -10.38 -13.36
CA ASP A 224 18.19 -10.62 -12.76
C ASP A 224 18.32 -9.95 -11.39
N ALA A 225 17.76 -8.74 -11.24
CA ALA A 225 17.72 -8.03 -9.96
C ALA A 225 16.86 -8.75 -8.91
N ILE A 226 15.67 -9.22 -9.31
CA ILE A 226 14.77 -9.96 -8.41
C ILE A 226 15.38 -11.30 -8.00
N GLU A 227 16.00 -12.02 -8.94
CA GLU A 227 16.71 -13.26 -8.62
C GLU A 227 17.82 -13.03 -7.60
N ALA A 228 18.63 -11.98 -7.78
CA ALA A 228 19.69 -11.65 -6.84
C ALA A 228 19.14 -11.37 -5.42
N ASP A 229 18.03 -10.64 -5.29
CA ASP A 229 17.41 -10.37 -4.00
C ASP A 229 16.81 -11.63 -3.36
N VAL A 230 16.18 -12.51 -4.15
CA VAL A 230 15.66 -13.81 -3.68
C VAL A 230 16.80 -14.75 -3.24
N GLU A 231 17.88 -14.83 -4.00
CA GLU A 231 19.04 -15.66 -3.67
C GLU A 231 19.78 -15.16 -2.44
N ALA A 232 19.86 -13.84 -2.25
CA ALA A 232 20.39 -13.19 -1.06
C ALA A 232 19.45 -13.27 0.15
N GLY A 233 18.27 -13.90 0.00
CA GLY A 233 17.27 -14.00 1.07
C GLY A 233 16.75 -12.64 1.53
N PHE A 234 16.75 -11.64 0.65
CA PHE A 234 16.38 -10.25 0.97
C PHE A 234 17.19 -9.64 2.13
N GLY A 235 18.39 -10.17 2.41
CA GLY A 235 19.21 -9.76 3.54
C GLY A 235 18.74 -10.31 4.90
N GLU A 236 17.88 -11.33 4.90
CA GLU A 236 17.37 -12.04 6.06
C GLU A 236 17.98 -13.46 6.15
N GLU A 237 18.21 -13.96 7.37
CA GLU A 237 18.64 -15.36 7.63
C GLU A 237 17.46 -16.36 7.57
#